data_AF-A0A1F8EH92-F1
#
_entry.id   AF-A0A1F8EH92-F1
#
_cell.length_a   1.000
_cell.length_b   1.000
_cell.length_c   1.000
_cell.angle_alpha   90.00
_cell.angle_beta   90.00
_cell.angle_gamma   90.00
#
_symmetry.space_group_name_H-M   'P 1'
#
loop_
_entity.id
_entity.type
_entity.pdbx_description
1 polymer ?
#
loop_
_entity_poly.entity_id
_entity_poly.type
_entity_poly.pdbx_seq_one_letter_code
_entity_poly.pdbx_strand_id
1 'polypeptide(L)'
;MKRSNLFVAGLVSAVLFFILPFLAYGQISSEPVMPDYTKWEKLDSRNYTAVLNGKDIELLEEFYQITDFVNLKRNSVNLIYNDANNPWLALHIEETGEKQSGGGIATKETHTYIFENKNGKWAFIEDLSSMQNISEFNNFLKNKYNLEFK
;
A
#
# COMPACT_ATOMS: atom_id res chain seq x y z
N MET A 1 39.11 -5.56 -61.96
CA MET A 1 39.07 -6.88 -61.29
C MET A 1 39.78 -6.73 -59.95
N LYS A 2 39.07 -6.70 -58.80
CA LYS A 2 38.86 -7.82 -57.83
C LYS A 2 40.17 -8.62 -57.60
N ARG A 3 40.72 -8.86 -56.40
CA ARG A 3 40.48 -8.67 -54.94
C ARG A 3 41.88 -8.70 -54.28
N SER A 4 42.14 -8.27 -53.04
CA SER A 4 41.96 -9.02 -51.75
C SER A 4 42.89 -8.34 -50.71
N ASN A 5 42.47 -7.94 -49.50
CA ASN A 5 42.24 -8.68 -48.24
C ASN A 5 43.26 -8.26 -47.15
N LEU A 6 42.89 -8.51 -45.87
CA LEU A 6 43.56 -8.26 -44.58
C LEU A 6 43.35 -6.83 -44.03
N PHE A 7 42.43 -6.54 -43.11
CA PHE A 7 42.21 -7.07 -41.74
C PHE A 7 43.49 -7.11 -40.89
N VAL A 8 43.53 -6.36 -39.78
CA VAL A 8 43.57 -6.87 -38.38
C VAL A 8 43.89 -5.72 -37.39
N ALA A 9 43.03 -5.64 -36.35
CA ALA A 9 43.21 -5.25 -34.93
C ALA A 9 44.07 -4.02 -34.55
N GLY A 10 43.62 -3.11 -33.68
CA GLY A 10 43.28 -3.36 -32.26
C GLY A 10 44.60 -3.33 -31.45
N LEU A 11 44.81 -2.60 -30.36
CA LEU A 11 44.02 -2.26 -29.16
C LEU A 11 44.80 -1.12 -28.43
N VAL A 12 44.16 -0.09 -27.87
CA VAL A 12 43.87 0.09 -26.41
C VAL A 12 45.16 0.29 -25.58
N SER A 13 45.38 1.39 -24.85
CA SER A 13 44.70 1.69 -23.58
C SER A 13 45.27 2.93 -22.90
N ALA A 14 44.57 3.37 -21.85
CA ALA A 14 44.99 4.21 -20.72
C ALA A 14 44.48 5.66 -20.71
N VAL A 15 43.19 5.81 -20.38
CA VAL A 15 42.78 6.89 -19.47
C VAL A 15 41.88 6.25 -18.41
N LEU A 16 42.46 6.08 -17.21
CA LEU A 16 41.76 5.69 -15.99
C LEU A 16 41.76 6.93 -15.06
N PHE A 17 40.74 7.00 -14.21
CA PHE A 17 40.50 8.00 -13.14
C PHE A 17 39.80 9.29 -13.55
N PHE A 18 38.47 9.31 -13.42
CA PHE A 18 37.76 9.93 -12.29
C PHE A 18 36.24 9.83 -12.55
N ILE A 19 35.66 8.64 -12.34
CA ILE A 19 34.22 8.52 -12.16
C ILE A 19 34.05 8.07 -10.71
N LEU A 20 33.97 9.04 -9.80
CA LEU A 20 33.43 8.80 -8.48
C LEU A 20 31.94 8.52 -8.67
N PRO A 21 31.42 7.30 -8.41
CA PRO A 21 30.00 7.16 -8.25
C PRO A 21 29.67 7.87 -6.94
N PHE A 22 28.90 8.96 -7.02
CA PHE A 22 28.17 9.43 -5.86
C PHE A 22 27.29 8.28 -5.41
N LEU A 23 27.76 7.55 -4.39
CA LEU A 23 26.96 6.67 -3.56
C LEU A 23 26.02 7.55 -2.72
N ALA A 24 25.11 8.25 -3.39
CA ALA A 24 23.91 8.75 -2.77
C ALA A 24 22.99 7.53 -2.59
N TYR A 25 23.28 6.71 -1.58
CA TYR A 25 22.23 5.92 -0.94
C TYR A 25 21.28 6.92 -0.27
N GLY A 26 20.45 7.58 -1.07
CA GLY A 26 19.18 8.05 -0.54
C GLY A 26 18.48 6.81 -0.01
N GLN A 27 18.06 6.83 1.25
CA GLN A 27 17.05 5.89 1.70
C GLN A 27 15.84 6.10 0.78
N ILE A 28 15.71 5.27 -0.24
CA ILE A 28 14.46 5.11 -0.94
C ILE A 28 13.54 4.56 0.13
N SER A 29 12.73 5.44 0.73
CA SER A 29 11.60 5.00 1.53
C SER A 29 10.72 4.21 0.56
N SER A 30 10.80 2.88 0.62
CA SER A 30 9.95 2.04 -0.20
C SER A 30 8.50 2.32 0.19
N GLU A 31 7.65 2.54 -0.80
CA GLU A 31 6.21 2.67 -0.59
C GLU A 31 5.69 1.48 0.26
N PRO A 32 4.70 1.69 1.14
CA PRO A 32 4.07 0.61 1.88
C PRO A 32 3.56 -0.49 0.94
N VAL A 33 3.64 -1.74 1.39
CA VAL A 33 3.13 -2.89 0.66
C VAL A 33 1.97 -3.49 1.44
N MET A 34 0.89 -3.82 0.74
CA MET A 34 -0.27 -4.45 1.33
C MET A 34 0.14 -5.76 2.03
N PRO A 35 -0.16 -5.95 3.33
CA PRO A 35 0.19 -7.18 4.02
C PRO A 35 -0.64 -8.36 3.51
N ASP A 36 -0.09 -9.58 3.64
CA ASP A 36 -0.84 -10.82 3.43
C ASP A 36 -1.82 -11.03 4.60
N TYR A 37 -3.02 -10.45 4.47
CA TYR A 37 -4.10 -10.55 5.44
C TYR A 37 -4.88 -11.88 5.36
N THR A 38 -4.62 -12.73 4.37
CA THR A 38 -5.43 -13.94 4.14
C THR A 38 -5.35 -14.97 5.26
N LYS A 39 -4.33 -14.85 6.12
CA LYS A 39 -4.13 -15.69 7.30
C LYS A 39 -4.60 -15.05 8.61
N TRP A 40 -5.12 -13.82 8.54
CA TRP A 40 -5.53 -13.08 9.72
C TRP A 40 -6.93 -13.49 10.16
N GLU A 41 -7.28 -13.14 11.40
CA GLU A 41 -8.63 -13.37 11.91
C GLU A 41 -9.60 -12.40 11.25
N LYS A 42 -10.64 -12.91 10.59
CA LYS A 42 -11.77 -12.11 10.13
C LYS A 42 -12.68 -11.84 11.33
N LEU A 43 -12.75 -10.58 11.74
CA LEU A 43 -13.52 -10.16 12.92
C LEU A 43 -14.94 -9.75 12.57
N ASP A 44 -15.17 -9.21 11.36
CA ASP A 44 -16.49 -8.71 10.96
C ASP A 44 -16.69 -8.73 9.43
N SER A 45 -17.96 -8.63 9.03
CA SER A 45 -18.40 -8.53 7.64
C SER A 45 -19.70 -7.73 7.58
N ARG A 46 -19.73 -6.63 6.81
CA ARG A 46 -20.89 -5.73 6.76
C ARG A 46 -21.15 -5.27 5.34
N ASN A 47 -22.41 -5.03 5.02
CA ASN A 47 -22.79 -4.36 3.79
C ASN A 47 -23.10 -2.88 4.09
N TYR A 48 -22.71 -2.00 3.18
CA TYR A 48 -23.01 -0.58 3.23
C TYR A 48 -23.63 -0.12 1.92
N THR A 49 -24.66 0.71 2.04
CA THR A 49 -25.15 1.47 0.89
C THR A 49 -24.20 2.64 0.63
N ALA A 50 -23.76 2.78 -0.61
CA ALA A 50 -22.94 3.89 -1.06
C ALA A 50 -23.45 4.44 -2.40
N VAL A 51 -23.04 5.65 -2.75
CA VAL A 51 -23.24 6.24 -4.07
C VAL A 51 -21.91 6.20 -4.81
N LEU A 52 -21.84 5.44 -5.90
CA LEU A 52 -20.68 5.41 -6.79
C LEU A 52 -21.09 5.96 -8.16
N ASN A 53 -20.41 7.02 -8.61
CA ASN A 53 -20.75 7.68 -9.86
C ASN A 53 -22.21 8.14 -9.95
N GLY A 54 -22.75 8.62 -8.84
CA GLY A 54 -24.15 9.05 -8.73
C GLY A 54 -25.18 7.91 -8.70
N LYS A 55 -24.74 6.64 -8.66
CA LYS A 55 -25.62 5.46 -8.58
C LYS A 55 -25.50 4.80 -7.21
N ASP A 56 -26.64 4.45 -6.63
CA ASP A 56 -26.69 3.64 -5.42
C ASP A 56 -26.16 2.22 -5.68
N ILE A 57 -25.22 1.79 -4.85
CA ILE A 57 -24.62 0.47 -4.84
C ILE A 57 -24.56 -0.08 -3.40
N GLU A 58 -24.52 -1.40 -3.28
CA GLU A 58 -24.21 -2.08 -2.03
C GLU A 58 -22.75 -2.53 -2.10
N LEU A 59 -21.95 -2.17 -1.10
CA LEU A 59 -20.56 -2.58 -0.96
C LEU A 59 -20.44 -3.54 0.23
N LEU A 60 -19.70 -4.63 0.05
CA LEU A 60 -19.29 -5.51 1.13
C LEU A 60 -17.96 -5.02 1.71
N GLU A 61 -17.90 -4.89 3.02
CA GLU A 61 -16.66 -4.73 3.79
C GLU A 61 -16.38 -6.00 4.59
N GLU A 62 -15.12 -6.40 4.65
CA GLU A 62 -14.63 -7.42 5.56
C GLU A 62 -13.48 -6.87 6.40
N PHE A 63 -13.55 -7.09 7.71
CA PHE A 63 -12.55 -6.60 8.65
C PHE A 63 -11.66 -7.74 9.14
N TYR A 64 -10.36 -7.59 8.93
CA TYR A 64 -9.32 -8.54 9.34
C TYR A 64 -8.37 -7.89 10.32
N GLN A 65 -7.88 -8.66 11.30
CA GLN A 65 -6.90 -8.15 12.26
C GLN A 65 -5.90 -9.21 12.68
N ILE A 66 -4.69 -8.77 12.96
CA ILE A 66 -3.69 -9.55 13.68
C ILE A 66 -3.01 -8.67 14.74
N THR A 67 -2.72 -9.27 15.89
CA THR A 67 -2.01 -8.60 16.99
C THR A 67 -0.71 -9.34 17.27
N ASP A 68 0.40 -8.63 17.15
CA ASP A 68 1.73 -9.08 17.54
C ASP A 68 2.07 -8.49 18.91
N PHE A 69 1.87 -9.29 19.96
CA PHE A 69 2.17 -8.89 21.33
C PHE A 69 3.67 -8.84 21.65
N VAL A 70 4.53 -9.44 20.81
CA VAL A 70 5.99 -9.39 21.00
C VAL A 70 6.51 -8.04 20.55
N ASN A 71 6.08 -7.58 19.37
CA ASN A 71 6.47 -6.30 18.81
C ASN A 71 5.52 -5.15 19.18
N LEU A 72 4.50 -5.43 20.01
CA LEU A 72 3.47 -4.47 20.43
C LEU A 72 2.81 -3.76 19.24
N LYS A 73 2.57 -4.52 18.17
CA LYS A 73 1.99 -4.04 16.91
C LYS A 73 0.62 -4.67 16.69
N ARG A 74 -0.34 -3.88 16.22
CA ARG A 74 -1.61 -4.37 15.70
C ARG A 74 -1.71 -3.95 14.25
N ASN A 75 -2.14 -4.87 13.40
CA ASN A 75 -2.43 -4.55 12.01
C ASN A 75 -3.87 -4.92 11.75
N SER A 76 -4.57 -4.07 11.03
CA SER A 76 -5.92 -4.37 10.57
C SER A 76 -6.11 -3.97 9.11
N VAL A 77 -7.00 -4.69 8.44
CA VAL A 77 -7.37 -4.45 7.05
C VAL A 77 -8.88 -4.41 6.97
N ASN A 78 -9.42 -3.29 6.52
CA ASN A 78 -10.80 -3.19 6.04
C ASN A 78 -10.78 -3.36 4.54
N LEU A 79 -11.32 -4.48 4.06
CA LEU A 79 -11.35 -4.86 2.65
C LEU A 79 -12.73 -4.56 2.06
N ILE A 80 -12.78 -3.68 1.06
CA ILE A 80 -14.01 -3.29 0.37
C ILE A 80 -14.06 -4.00 -0.99
N TYR A 81 -15.18 -4.65 -1.25
CA TYR A 81 -15.48 -5.31 -2.51
C TYR A 81 -16.33 -4.41 -3.40
N ASN A 82 -16.09 -4.44 -4.72
CA ASN A 82 -16.93 -3.73 -5.68
C ASN A 82 -18.28 -4.42 -5.91
N ASP A 83 -19.12 -3.82 -6.76
CA ASP A 83 -20.45 -4.32 -7.13
C ASP A 83 -20.43 -5.71 -7.81
N ALA A 84 -19.32 -6.07 -8.43
CA ALA A 84 -19.05 -7.40 -8.98
C ALA A 84 -18.48 -8.39 -7.94
N ASN A 85 -18.48 -8.02 -6.65
CA ASN A 85 -17.95 -8.79 -5.53
C ASN A 85 -16.48 -9.18 -5.66
N ASN A 86 -15.67 -8.32 -6.27
CA ASN A 86 -14.21 -8.46 -6.32
C ASN A 86 -13.54 -7.51 -5.34
N PRO A 87 -12.45 -7.91 -4.67
CA PRO A 87 -11.65 -7.01 -3.85
C PRO A 87 -11.27 -5.76 -4.64
N TRP A 88 -11.54 -4.57 -4.09
CA TRP A 88 -11.31 -3.31 -4.79
C TRP A 88 -10.42 -2.36 -3.99
N LEU A 89 -10.86 -1.96 -2.80
CA LEU A 89 -10.10 -1.05 -1.94
C LEU A 89 -9.75 -1.76 -0.64
N ALA A 90 -8.60 -1.42 -0.07
CA ALA A 90 -8.24 -1.86 1.27
C ALA A 90 -7.69 -0.70 2.08
N LEU A 91 -8.21 -0.54 3.29
CA LEU A 91 -7.64 0.35 4.30
C LEU A 91 -6.81 -0.49 5.26
N HIS A 92 -5.50 -0.31 5.21
CA HIS A 92 -4.56 -0.97 6.11
C HIS A 92 -4.18 0.01 7.22
N ILE A 93 -4.46 -0.39 8.46
CA ILE A 93 -4.12 0.38 9.65
C ILE A 93 -3.03 -0.37 10.39
N GLU A 94 -1.89 0.28 10.59
CA GLU A 94 -0.81 -0.17 11.46
C GLU A 94 -0.82 0.64 12.75
N GLU A 95 -0.98 -0.04 13.87
CA GLU A 95 -0.88 0.56 15.18
C GLU A 95 0.34 0.01 15.91
N THR A 96 1.21 0.89 16.41
CA THR A 96 2.26 0.52 17.34
C THR A 96 1.92 1.07 18.71
N GLY A 97 2.41 0.43 19.76
CA GLY A 97 2.00 0.79 21.10
C GLY A 97 2.93 0.36 22.21
N GLU A 98 2.44 0.54 23.43
CA GLU A 98 3.09 0.05 24.64
C GLU A 98 2.23 -0.97 25.37
N LYS A 99 2.89 -1.86 26.11
CA LYS A 99 2.21 -2.88 26.90
C LYS A 99 1.46 -2.23 28.05
N GLN A 100 0.17 -2.52 28.19
CA GLN A 100 -0.63 -2.09 29.32
C GLN A 100 -0.57 -3.10 30.48
N SER A 101 -0.68 -2.59 31.71
CA SER A 101 -0.92 -3.38 32.92
C SER A 101 -2.26 -4.11 32.79
N GLY A 102 -2.23 -5.37 32.38
CA GLY A 102 -3.41 -6.16 32.01
C GLY A 102 -3.26 -6.99 30.73
N GLY A 103 -2.15 -6.83 30.00
CA GLY A 103 -1.83 -7.68 28.84
C GLY A 103 -2.31 -7.15 27.49
N GLY A 104 -2.85 -5.93 27.43
CA GLY A 104 -3.21 -5.24 26.19
C GLY A 104 -2.09 -4.38 25.60
N ILE A 105 -2.35 -3.78 24.44
CA ILE A 105 -1.49 -2.80 23.78
C ILE A 105 -2.22 -1.45 23.76
N ALA A 106 -1.63 -0.42 24.34
CA ALA A 106 -2.06 0.96 24.20
C ALA A 106 -1.49 1.54 22.90
N THR A 107 -2.33 1.94 21.95
CA THR A 107 -1.87 2.57 20.70
C THR A 107 -1.17 3.89 20.99
N LYS A 108 0.01 4.09 20.41
CA LYS A 108 0.80 5.33 20.45
C LYS A 108 0.86 6.00 19.08
N GLU A 109 1.05 5.20 18.05
CA GLU A 109 1.15 5.67 16.68
C GLU A 109 0.20 4.85 15.83
N THR A 110 -0.44 5.52 14.88
CA THR A 110 -1.32 4.91 13.90
C THR A 110 -0.88 5.38 12.53
N HIS A 111 -0.55 4.42 11.68
CA HIS A 111 -0.39 4.67 10.26
C HIS A 111 -1.58 4.09 9.52
N THR A 112 -2.12 4.85 8.57
CA THR A 112 -3.26 4.42 7.78
C THR A 112 -2.92 4.56 6.30
N TYR A 113 -3.01 3.46 5.57
CA TYR A 113 -2.68 3.39 4.16
C TYR A 113 -3.88 2.91 3.37
N ILE A 114 -4.12 3.49 2.19
CA ILE A 114 -5.10 2.96 1.26
C ILE A 114 -4.42 2.28 0.08
N PHE A 115 -4.95 1.11 -0.27
CA PHE A 115 -4.52 0.31 -1.40
C PHE A 115 -5.69 0.08 -2.36
N GLU A 116 -5.37 -0.04 -3.65
CA GLU A 116 -6.34 -0.40 -4.69
C GLU A 116 -5.90 -1.70 -5.38
N ASN A 117 -6.84 -2.62 -5.57
CA ASN A 117 -6.61 -3.85 -6.30
C ASN A 117 -6.70 -3.58 -7.80
N LYS A 118 -5.58 -3.74 -8.50
CA LYS A 118 -5.48 -3.65 -9.96
C LYS A 118 -5.09 -5.01 -10.50
N ASN A 119 -6.06 -5.72 -11.07
CA ASN A 119 -5.86 -7.03 -11.70
C ASN A 119 -5.22 -8.06 -10.76
N GLY A 120 -5.72 -8.16 -9.53
CA GLY A 120 -5.25 -9.11 -8.52
C GLY A 120 -3.99 -8.67 -7.77
N LYS A 121 -3.49 -7.46 -8.00
CA LYS A 121 -2.34 -6.89 -7.29
C LYS A 121 -2.74 -5.63 -6.55
N TRP A 122 -2.31 -5.53 -5.30
CA TRP A 122 -2.50 -4.32 -4.50
C TRP A 122 -1.46 -3.27 -4.87
N ALA A 123 -1.93 -2.08 -5.22
CA ALA A 123 -1.10 -0.90 -5.43
C ALA A 123 -1.32 0.07 -4.26
N PHE A 124 -0.23 0.59 -3.69
CA PHE A 124 -0.30 1.69 -2.75
C PHE A 124 -0.87 2.93 -3.43
N ILE A 125 -1.74 3.65 -2.73
CA ILE A 125 -2.44 4.81 -3.30
C ILE A 125 -2.14 6.09 -2.53
N GLU A 126 -2.21 6.06 -1.21
CA GLU A 126 -2.02 7.24 -0.36
C GLU A 126 -1.72 6.86 1.08
N ASP A 127 -0.90 7.68 1.74
CA ASP A 127 -0.71 7.66 3.19
C ASP A 127 -1.72 8.63 3.82
N LEU A 128 -2.67 8.06 4.56
CA LEU A 128 -3.74 8.76 5.25
C LEU A 128 -3.41 9.02 6.72
N SER A 129 -2.20 8.73 7.18
CA SER A 129 -1.79 8.87 8.59
C SER A 129 -1.89 10.32 9.12
N SER A 130 -1.82 11.31 8.22
CA SER A 130 -1.99 12.72 8.58
C SER A 130 -3.45 13.18 8.60
N MET A 131 -4.39 12.36 8.13
CA MET A 131 -5.81 12.73 8.13
C MET A 131 -6.35 12.77 9.56
N GLN A 132 -6.96 13.89 9.92
CA GLN A 132 -7.33 14.14 11.32
C GLN A 132 -8.76 13.68 11.64
N ASN A 133 -9.60 13.45 10.62
CA ASN A 133 -11.01 13.15 10.81
C ASN A 133 -11.61 12.38 9.62
N ILE A 134 -12.80 11.82 9.87
CA ILE A 134 -13.56 11.04 8.88
C ILE A 134 -14.02 11.88 7.67
N SER A 135 -14.18 13.20 7.82
CA SER A 135 -14.60 14.05 6.71
C SER A 135 -13.51 14.17 5.65
N GLU A 136 -12.24 14.24 6.04
CA GLU A 136 -11.11 14.25 5.11
C GLU A 136 -11.03 12.95 4.32
N PHE A 137 -11.23 11.81 5.00
CA PHE A 137 -11.30 10.50 4.37
C PHE A 137 -12.46 10.41 3.36
N ASN A 138 -13.68 10.81 3.76
CA ASN A 138 -14.84 10.80 2.87
C ASN A 138 -14.65 11.73 1.65
N ASN A 139 -14.05 12.92 1.87
CA ASN A 139 -13.72 13.83 0.77
C ASN A 139 -12.69 13.23 -0.19
N PHE A 140 -11.67 12.53 0.32
CA PHE A 140 -10.71 11.82 -0.51
C PHE A 140 -11.41 10.76 -1.38
N LEU A 141 -12.28 9.94 -0.79
CA LEU A 141 -13.02 8.91 -1.54
C LEU A 141 -13.95 9.52 -2.60
N LYS A 142 -14.66 10.58 -2.24
CA LYS A 142 -15.52 11.32 -3.18
C LYS A 142 -14.71 11.91 -4.34
N ASN A 143 -13.60 12.57 -4.06
CA ASN A 143 -12.82 13.24 -5.10
C ASN A 143 -12.06 12.25 -6.00
N LYS A 144 -11.53 11.16 -5.43
CA LYS A 144 -10.71 10.20 -6.16
C LYS A 144 -11.51 9.12 -6.88
N TYR A 145 -12.59 8.65 -6.25
CA TYR A 145 -13.39 7.51 -6.72
C TYR A 145 -14.83 7.87 -7.05
N ASN A 146 -15.27 9.11 -6.81
CA ASN A 146 -16.68 9.50 -6.92
C ASN A 146 -17.58 8.59 -6.06
N LEU A 147 -17.08 8.23 -4.88
CA LEU A 147 -17.69 7.33 -3.91
C LEU A 147 -18.11 8.09 -2.64
N GLU A 148 -19.36 7.92 -2.23
CA GLU A 148 -19.92 8.52 -1.01
C GLU A 148 -20.67 7.46 -0.20
N PHE A 149 -20.27 7.21 1.05
CA PHE A 149 -21.01 6.33 1.96
C PHE A 149 -22.25 7.05 2.52
N LYS A 150 -23.37 6.32 2.67
CA LYS A 150 -24.63 6.84 3.23
C LYS A 150 -24.77 6.57 4.72
#